data_AF-A0AA97BHS3-F1
#
_entry.id   AF-A0AA97BHS3-F1
#
_cell.length_a   1.000
_cell.length_b   1.000
_cell.length_c   1.000
_cell.angle_alpha   90.00
_cell.angle_beta   90.00
_cell.angle_gamma   90.00
#
_symmetry.space_group_name_H-M   'P 1'
#
loop_
_entity.id
_entity.type
_entity.pdbx_description
1 polymer ?
#
loop_
_entity_poly.entity_id
_entity_poly.type
_entity_poly.pdbx_seq_one_letter_code
_entity_poly.pdbx_strand_id
1 'polypeptide(L)' 'MRMDKLTTGASYAASTGSTFYWLKQLLDGFSSEQWAAIGVLGSLLLGVATFLTNLYFKRKEDKRKEAAHAKDTK' A
#
# COMPACT_ATOMS: atom_id res chain seq x y z
N MET A 1 44.83 -5.61 0.41
CA MET A 1 43.54 -6.07 -0.16
C MET A 1 42.94 -7.29 0.57
N ARG A 2 43.05 -7.40 1.91
CA ARG A 2 42.34 -8.43 2.72
C ARG A 2 41.42 -7.82 3.78
N MET A 3 41.69 -6.59 4.24
CA MET A 3 40.77 -5.83 5.10
C MET A 3 39.44 -5.53 4.41
N ASP A 4 39.45 -5.15 3.13
CA ASP A 4 38.22 -4.78 2.42
C ASP A 4 37.20 -5.91 2.37
N LYS A 5 37.63 -7.17 2.27
CA LYS A 5 36.73 -8.34 2.21
C LYS A 5 36.20 -8.77 3.58
N LEU A 6 37.02 -8.63 4.63
CA LEU A 6 36.60 -8.91 6.01
C LEU A 6 35.68 -7.82 6.55
N THR A 7 35.99 -6.55 6.30
CA THR A 7 35.11 -5.42 6.62
C THR A 7 33.83 -5.50 5.79
N THR A 8 33.91 -5.82 4.49
CA THR A 8 32.69 -5.99 3.68
C THR A 8 31.84 -7.16 4.18
N GLY A 9 32.44 -8.32 4.50
CA GLY A 9 31.73 -9.46 5.09
C GLY A 9 31.13 -9.16 6.47
N ALA A 10 31.85 -8.43 7.31
CA ALA A 10 31.37 -7.95 8.60
C ALA A 10 30.27 -6.88 8.45
N SER A 11 30.37 -6.00 7.46
CA SER A 11 29.36 -5.01 7.12
C SER A 11 28.11 -5.65 6.53
N TYR A 12 28.22 -6.70 5.71
CA TYR A 12 27.06 -7.48 5.26
C TYR A 12 26.43 -8.25 6.42
N ALA A 13 27.22 -8.87 7.31
CA ALA A 13 26.69 -9.53 8.50
C ALA A 13 26.04 -8.55 9.48
N ALA A 14 26.64 -7.38 9.70
CA ALA A 14 26.09 -6.30 10.54
C ALA A 14 24.87 -5.62 9.90
N SER A 15 24.86 -5.45 8.57
CA SER A 15 23.69 -4.92 7.83
C SER A 15 22.53 -5.91 7.83
N THR A 16 22.84 -7.19 7.68
CA THR A 16 21.87 -8.29 7.81
C THR A 16 21.32 -8.31 9.25
N GLY A 17 22.20 -8.28 10.26
CA GLY A 17 21.81 -8.25 11.66
C GLY A 17 21.00 -7.00 12.04
N SER A 18 21.34 -5.82 11.53
CA SER A 18 20.60 -4.57 11.80
C SER A 18 19.26 -4.52 11.07
N THR A 19 19.18 -5.04 9.85
CA THR A 19 17.91 -5.17 9.11
C THR A 19 16.99 -6.15 9.82
N PHE A 20 17.50 -7.30 10.26
CA PHE A 20 16.74 -8.27 11.05
C PHE A 20 16.34 -7.72 12.41
N TYR A 21 17.20 -6.96 13.07
CA TYR A 21 16.90 -6.33 14.36
C TYR A 21 15.77 -5.29 14.23
N TRP A 22 15.84 -4.40 13.22
CA TRP A 22 14.77 -3.43 12.97
C TRP A 22 13.44 -4.12 12.58
N LEU A 23 13.51 -5.15 11.74
CA LEU A 23 12.33 -5.94 11.38
C LEU A 23 11.72 -6.62 12.61
N LYS A 24 12.55 -7.26 13.44
CA LYS A 24 12.11 -7.91 14.68
C LYS A 24 11.53 -6.89 15.66
N GLN A 25 12.13 -5.70 15.78
CA GLN A 25 11.63 -4.60 16.60
C GLN A 25 10.25 -4.12 16.12
N LEU A 26 10.04 -4.06 14.81
CA LEU A 26 8.74 -3.73 14.22
C LEU A 26 7.68 -4.80 14.45
N LEU A 27 8.06 -6.08 14.31
CA LEU A 27 7.17 -7.21 14.53
C LEU A 27 6.76 -7.34 16.00
N ASP A 28 7.71 -7.11 16.92
CA ASP A 28 7.52 -7.24 18.37
C ASP A 28 6.90 -5.98 19.01
N GLY A 29 7.12 -4.82 18.38
CA GLY A 29 6.62 -3.52 18.86
C GLY A 29 5.13 -3.26 18.57
N PHE A 30 4.53 -3.99 17.63
CA PHE A 30 3.10 -3.90 17.33
C PHE A 30 2.41 -5.23 17.68
N SER A 31 1.45 -5.16 18.60
CA SER A 31 0.62 -6.32 18.97
C SER A 31 -0.12 -6.86 17.74
N SER A 32 -0.46 -8.15 17.72
CA SER A 32 -1.26 -8.79 16.66
C SER A 32 -2.52 -8.01 16.31
N GLU A 33 -3.14 -7.37 17.31
CA GLU A 33 -4.34 -6.54 17.13
C GLU A 33 -4.04 -5.22 16.39
N GLN A 34 -2.87 -4.62 16.60
CA GLN A 34 -2.47 -3.37 15.92
C GLN A 34 -2.11 -3.61 14.46
N TRP A 35 -1.43 -4.72 14.16
CA TRP A 35 -1.21 -5.16 12.78
C TRP A 35 -2.54 -5.42 12.05
N ALA A 36 -3.49 -6.08 12.71
CA ALA A 36 -4.82 -6.28 12.18
C ALA A 36 -5.55 -4.94 11.95
N ALA A 37 -5.48 -4.02 12.91
CA ALA A 37 -6.10 -2.70 12.78
C ALA A 37 -5.54 -1.90 11.59
N ILE A 38 -4.23 -1.90 11.36
CA ILE A 38 -3.59 -1.25 10.20
C ILE A 38 -4.09 -1.91 8.90
N GLY A 39 -4.15 -3.24 8.84
CA GLY A 39 -4.67 -3.96 7.68
C GLY A 39 -6.14 -3.66 7.40
N VAL A 40 -6.98 -3.59 8.43
CA VAL A 40 -8.41 -3.28 8.32
C VAL A 40 -8.61 -1.83 7.89
N LEU A 41 -7.95 -0.86 8.53
CA LEU A 41 -8.02 0.55 8.14
C LEU A 41 -7.51 0.77 6.72
N GLY A 42 -6.38 0.16 6.35
CA GLY A 42 -5.79 0.26 5.02
C GLY A 42 -6.71 -0.32 3.94
N SER A 43 -7.23 -1.54 4.16
CA SER A 43 -8.15 -2.18 3.20
C SER A 43 -9.50 -1.47 3.11
N LEU A 44 -10.01 -0.93 4.22
CA LEU A 44 -11.22 -0.12 4.22
C LEU A 44 -11.04 1.16 3.40
N LEU A 45 -9.94 1.89 3.62
CA LEU A 45 -9.62 3.10 2.86
C LEU A 45 -9.42 2.79 1.37
N LEU A 46 -8.70 1.70 1.04
CA LEU A 46 -8.54 1.26 -0.35
C LEU A 46 -9.86 0.80 -0.98
N GLY A 47 -10.73 0.14 -0.23
CA GLY A 47 -12.07 -0.25 -0.68
C GLY A 47 -12.94 0.97 -0.99
N VAL A 48 -12.92 1.98 -0.12
CA VAL A 48 -13.59 3.26 -0.34
C VAL A 48 -12.99 3.99 -1.54
N ALA A 49 -11.67 4.05 -1.65
CA ALA A 49 -11.00 4.66 -2.79
C ALA A 49 -11.35 3.96 -4.11
N THR A 50 -11.43 2.63 -4.12
CA THR A 50 -11.85 1.83 -5.28
C THR A 50 -13.31 2.13 -5.63
N PHE A 51 -14.20 2.17 -4.64
CA PHE A 51 -15.60 2.52 -4.84
C PHE A 51 -15.77 3.96 -5.37
N LEU A 52 -15.04 4.93 -4.82
CA LEU A 52 -15.05 6.32 -5.28
C LEU A 52 -14.51 6.45 -6.70
N THR A 53 -13.47 5.68 -7.04
CA THR A 53 -12.94 5.61 -8.41
C THR A 53 -14.02 5.09 -9.37
N ASN A 54 -14.70 4.01 -9.00
CA ASN A 54 -15.83 3.49 -9.77
C ASN A 54 -16.98 4.51 -9.89
N LEU A 55 -17.33 5.19 -8.79
CA LEU A 55 -18.40 6.20 -8.76
C LEU A 55 -18.07 7.42 -9.63
N TYR A 56 -16.81 7.86 -9.59
CA TYR A 56 -16.33 8.99 -10.39
C TYR A 56 -16.50 8.74 -11.89
N PHE A 57 -16.09 7.55 -12.36
CA PHE A 57 -16.32 7.17 -13.75
C PHE A 57 -17.80 6.99 -14.07
N LYS A 58 -18.57 6.39 -13.17
CA LYS A 58 -20.01 6.19 -13.34
C LYS A 58 -20.77 7.51 -13.48
N ARG A 59 -20.44 8.53 -12.69
CA ARG A 59 -20.98 9.90 -12.83
C ARG A 59 -20.64 10.53 -14.19
N LYS A 60 -19.46 10.24 -14.75
CA LYS A 60 -19.04 10.73 -16.06
C LYS A 60 -19.75 9.99 -17.20
N GLU A 61 -19.98 8.69 -17.04
CA GLU A 61 -20.73 7.87 -18.00
C GLU A 61 -22.22 8.19 -17.99
N ASP A 62 -22.83 8.38 -16.82
CA ASP A 62 -24.23 8.76 -16.70
C ASP A 62 -24.49 10.11 -17.41
N LYS A 63 -23.62 11.11 -17.22
CA LYS A 63 -23.71 12.37 -17.98
C LYS A 63 -23.62 12.22 -19.49
N ARG A 64 -22.86 11.22 -19.98
CA ARG A 64 -22.78 10.92 -21.42
C ARG A 64 -24.02 10.20 -21.92
N LYS A 65 -24.59 9.31 -21.11
CA LYS A 65 -25.85 8.62 -21.42
C LYS A 65 -27.02 9.59 -21.41
N GLU A 66 -27.07 10.52 -20.48
CA GLU A 66 -28.08 11.59 -20.43
C GLU A 66 -27.99 12.51 -21.65
N ALA A 67 -26.78 12.87 -22.07
CA ALA A 67 -26.56 13.67 -23.29
C ALA A 67 -26.90 12.90 -24.59
N ALA A 68 -26.72 11.58 -24.60
CA ALA A 68 -27.14 10.73 -25.72
C ALA A 68 -28.67 10.55 -25.75
N HIS A 69 -29.29 10.33 -24.59
CA HIS A 69 -30.74 10.16 -24.47
C HIS A 69 -31.49 11.47 -24.78
N ALA A 70 -30.93 12.62 -24.40
CA ALA A 70 -31.47 13.95 -24.74
C ALA A 70 -31.36 14.28 -26.25
N LYS A 71 -30.45 13.64 -26.99
CA LYS A 71 -30.36 13.77 -28.45
C LYS A 71 -31.30 12.82 -29.19
N ASP A 72 -31.63 11.67 -28.60
CA ASP A 72 -32.55 10.68 -29.19
C ASP A 72 -34.03 11.09 -29.00
N THR A 73 -34.33 11.84 -27.94
CA THR A 73 -35.68 12.38 -27.64
C THR A 73 -36.03 13.66 -28.42
N LYS A 74 -35.13 14.18 -29.28
CA LYS A 74 -35.30 15.45 -30.00
C LYS A 74 -35.35 15.26 -31.50
#